data_AF-A0A0D3I3L7-F1
#
_entry.id   AF-A0A0D3I3L7-F1
#
_cell.length_a   1.000
_cell.length_b   1.000
_cell.length_c   1.000
_cell.angle_alpha   90.00
_cell.angle_beta   90.00
_cell.angle_gamma   90.00
#
_symmetry.space_group_name_H-M   'P 1'
#
loop_
_entity.id
_entity.type
_entity.pdbx_description
1 polymer ?
#
loop_
_entity_poly.entity_id
_entity_poly.type
_entity_poly.pdbx_seq_one_letter_code
_entity_poly.pdbx_strand_id
1 'polypeptide(L)'
;MLWLPARAAGIVQHAVLLGLPASSDPARWRRLRRVVAGRLVNCYRPDDLVLSLAHRAAQLKAFGVAGLSPVPAGAGVESYNVSRLVRAHHRYRFTVGPVLRHVGLTED
;
A
#
# COMPACT_ATOMS: atom_id res chain seq x y z
N MET A 1 -13.10 -26.48 -17.30
CA MET A 1 -12.25 -26.49 -16.10
C MET A 1 -12.57 -25.24 -15.28
N LEU A 2 -13.53 -25.34 -14.36
CA LEU A 2 -14.04 -24.23 -13.54
C LEU A 2 -12.96 -23.76 -12.55
N TRP A 3 -12.50 -22.53 -12.67
CA TRP A 3 -11.82 -21.82 -11.57
C TRP A 3 -12.90 -21.37 -10.59
N LEU A 4 -13.10 -22.11 -9.49
CA LEU A 4 -13.83 -21.58 -8.34
C LEU A 4 -12.95 -20.50 -7.69
N PRO A 5 -13.41 -19.23 -7.61
CA PRO A 5 -12.66 -18.22 -6.89
C PRO A 5 -12.55 -18.67 -5.44
N ALA A 6 -11.32 -18.77 -4.93
CA ALA A 6 -11.07 -18.98 -3.50
C ALA A 6 -11.93 -17.95 -2.74
N ARG A 7 -12.85 -18.43 -1.88
CA ARG A 7 -13.80 -17.63 -1.09
C ARG A 7 -13.11 -16.33 -0.63
N ALA A 8 -13.45 -15.22 -1.27
CA ALA A 8 -13.02 -13.91 -0.80
C ALA A 8 -13.77 -13.68 0.51
N ALA A 9 -13.04 -13.64 1.64
CA ALA A 9 -13.67 -13.53 2.95
C ALA A 9 -14.31 -12.14 3.14
N GLY A 10 -13.85 -11.11 2.40
CA GLY A 10 -14.48 -9.79 2.35
C GLY A 10 -14.65 -9.09 3.71
N ILE A 11 -13.79 -9.41 4.68
CA ILE A 11 -13.95 -9.03 6.08
C ILE A 11 -13.65 -7.54 6.29
N VAL A 12 -12.69 -7.00 5.53
CA VAL A 12 -12.27 -5.60 5.66
C VAL A 12 -12.92 -4.77 4.56
N GLN A 13 -13.63 -3.71 4.90
CA GLN A 13 -14.27 -2.86 3.89
C GLN A 13 -13.24 -2.09 3.05
N HIS A 14 -12.37 -1.30 3.69
CA HIS A 14 -11.30 -0.55 3.02
C HIS A 14 -9.99 -0.70 3.81
N ALA A 15 -8.85 -0.74 3.11
CA ALA A 15 -7.53 -0.80 3.71
C ALA A 15 -6.60 0.21 3.04
N VAL A 16 -5.99 1.09 3.84
CA VAL A 16 -5.03 2.11 3.38
C VAL A 16 -3.70 1.86 4.08
N LEU A 17 -2.66 1.58 3.31
CA LEU A 17 -1.33 1.24 3.81
C LEU A 17 -0.37 2.39 3.52
N LEU A 18 0.19 2.98 4.57
CA LEU A 18 1.09 4.15 4.51
C LEU A 18 2.54 3.70 4.73
N GLY A 19 3.44 3.97 3.79
CA GLY A 19 4.88 3.74 3.98
C GLY A 19 5.25 2.29 4.27
N LEU A 20 4.52 1.33 3.67
CA LEU A 20 4.59 -0.09 4.00
C LEU A 20 6.00 -0.70 3.73
N PRO A 21 6.71 -1.22 4.76
CA PRO A 21 8.00 -1.92 4.60
C PRO A 21 7.83 -3.36 4.09
N ALA A 22 7.10 -3.56 2.99
CA ALA A 22 6.86 -4.89 2.42
C ALA A 22 7.11 -4.90 0.91
N SER A 23 7.30 -6.10 0.35
CA SER A 23 7.50 -6.28 -1.09
C SER A 23 6.29 -5.80 -1.92
N SER A 24 6.56 -5.19 -3.08
CA SER A 24 5.54 -4.83 -4.07
C SER A 24 5.15 -6.01 -4.99
N ASP A 25 5.53 -7.26 -4.66
CA ASP A 25 5.17 -8.47 -5.40
C ASP A 25 3.64 -8.58 -5.58
N PRO A 26 3.12 -8.54 -6.83
CA PRO A 26 1.69 -8.63 -7.12
C PRO A 26 1.00 -9.86 -6.54
N ALA A 27 1.71 -10.99 -6.37
CA ALA A 27 1.13 -12.19 -5.79
C ALA A 27 0.73 -12.00 -4.32
N ARG A 28 1.52 -11.23 -3.54
CA ARG A 28 1.19 -10.89 -2.15
C ARG A 28 -0.02 -9.97 -2.06
N TRP A 29 -0.09 -8.98 -2.94
CA TRP A 29 -1.21 -8.05 -3.01
C TRP A 29 -2.50 -8.71 -3.49
N ARG A 30 -2.43 -9.65 -4.43
CA ARG A 30 -3.59 -10.46 -4.83
C ARG A 30 -4.16 -11.31 -3.69
N ARG A 31 -3.32 -11.77 -2.75
CA ARG A 31 -3.80 -12.45 -1.53
C ARG A 31 -4.51 -11.47 -0.60
N LEU A 32 -3.91 -10.29 -0.36
CA LEU A 32 -4.54 -9.21 0.42
C LEU A 32 -5.88 -8.78 -0.19
N ARG A 33 -5.98 -8.70 -1.51
CA ARG A 33 -7.21 -8.30 -2.21
C ARG A 33 -8.39 -9.24 -1.94
N ARG A 34 -8.16 -10.51 -1.58
CA ARG A 34 -9.22 -11.48 -1.25
C ARG A 34 -9.92 -11.19 0.09
N VAL A 35 -9.27 -10.45 1.00
CA VAL A 35 -9.82 -10.15 2.33
C VAL A 35 -10.38 -8.73 2.44
N VAL A 36 -10.07 -7.86 1.47
CA VAL A 36 -10.60 -6.50 1.38
C VAL A 36 -11.77 -6.49 0.39
N ALA A 37 -12.97 -6.15 0.83
CA ALA A 37 -14.16 -6.09 -0.01
C ALA A 37 -14.11 -4.88 -0.96
N GLY A 38 -13.78 -3.71 -0.43
CA GLY A 38 -13.68 -2.45 -1.15
C GLY A 38 -12.26 -2.12 -1.59
N ARG A 39 -11.80 -0.94 -1.20
CA ARG A 39 -10.57 -0.31 -1.72
C ARG A 39 -9.35 -0.75 -0.94
N LEU A 40 -8.34 -1.26 -1.65
CA LEU A 40 -7.02 -1.56 -1.12
C LEU A 40 -6.04 -0.53 -1.69
N VAL A 41 -5.50 0.31 -0.83
CA VAL A 41 -4.71 1.48 -1.22
C VAL A 41 -3.29 1.38 -0.66
N ASN A 42 -2.30 1.56 -1.53
CA ASN A 42 -0.90 1.70 -1.20
C ASN A 42 -0.47 3.17 -1.32
N CYS A 43 -0.08 3.79 -0.21
CA CYS A 43 0.45 5.14 -0.19
C CYS A 43 1.98 5.09 -0.07
N TYR A 44 2.66 5.49 -1.14
CA TYR A 44 4.11 5.39 -1.24
C TYR A 44 4.78 6.76 -1.34
N ARG A 45 6.04 6.82 -0.91
CA ARG A 45 6.91 7.98 -1.04
C ARG A 45 8.30 7.50 -1.47
N PRO A 46 8.74 7.79 -2.71
CA PRO A 46 10.05 7.34 -3.20
C PRO A 46 11.23 7.80 -2.33
N ASP A 47 11.15 9.00 -1.76
CA ASP A 47 12.24 9.62 -1.01
C ASP A 47 12.14 9.40 0.51
N ASP A 48 11.55 8.30 0.95
CA ASP A 48 11.58 7.94 2.37
C ASP A 48 12.95 7.38 2.77
N LEU A 49 13.77 8.24 3.39
CA LEU A 49 15.13 7.90 3.81
C LEU A 49 15.18 6.81 4.88
N VAL A 50 14.24 6.80 5.83
CA VAL A 50 14.22 5.79 6.91
C VAL A 50 13.88 4.43 6.33
N LEU A 51 12.83 4.39 5.51
CA LEU A 51 12.40 3.16 4.86
C LEU A 51 13.46 2.65 3.87
N SER A 52 14.11 3.55 3.12
CA SER A 52 15.21 3.21 2.22
C SER A 52 16.41 2.62 2.95
N LEU A 53 16.80 3.18 4.11
CA LEU A 53 17.90 2.67 4.91
C LEU A 53 17.58 1.30 5.53
N ALA A 54 16.41 1.19 6.17
CA ALA A 54 15.95 -0.07 6.76
C ALA A 54 15.85 -1.18 5.71
N HIS A 55 15.43 -0.82 4.49
CA HIS A 55 15.33 -1.77 3.40
C HIS A 55 16.68 -2.19 2.81
N ARG A 56 17.62 -1.26 2.62
CA ARG A 56 18.98 -1.60 2.18
C ARG A 56 19.63 -2.61 3.14
N ALA A 57 19.38 -2.48 4.43
CA ALA A 57 19.82 -3.45 5.43
C ALA A 57 19.07 -4.80 5.33
N ALA A 58 17.83 -4.81 4.83
CA ALA A 58 16.94 -5.97 4.81
C ALA A 58 16.93 -6.79 3.49
N GLN A 59 17.76 -6.45 2.48
CA GLN A 59 18.01 -7.27 1.29
C GLN A 59 16.73 -7.77 0.54
N LEU A 60 15.68 -6.94 0.33
CA LEU A 60 14.53 -7.46 -0.43
C LEU A 60 14.78 -7.51 -1.94
N LYS A 61 14.32 -8.64 -2.47
CA LYS A 61 14.46 -9.19 -3.81
C LYS A 61 13.59 -8.47 -4.85
N ALA A 62 13.95 -8.62 -6.13
CA ALA A 62 13.25 -8.41 -7.43
C ALA A 62 12.09 -7.40 -7.59
N PHE A 63 11.15 -7.29 -6.63
CA PHE A 63 9.89 -6.56 -6.78
C PHE A 63 9.82 -5.22 -6.00
N GLY A 64 10.91 -4.76 -5.37
CA GLY A 64 10.96 -3.46 -4.68
C GLY A 64 10.12 -3.38 -3.38
N VAL A 65 9.95 -2.16 -2.86
CA VAL A 65 9.23 -1.86 -1.60
C VAL A 65 7.96 -1.07 -1.85
N ALA A 66 6.84 -1.54 -1.33
CA ALA A 66 5.54 -0.91 -1.54
C ALA A 66 5.46 0.52 -0.98
N GLY A 67 6.13 0.81 0.14
CA GLY A 67 6.22 2.16 0.68
C GLY A 67 7.11 3.11 -0.12
N LEU A 68 7.95 2.62 -1.04
CA LEU A 68 8.84 3.44 -1.88
C LEU A 68 8.40 3.51 -3.35
N SER A 69 7.62 2.54 -3.83
CA SER A 69 7.21 2.46 -5.23
C SER A 69 5.74 2.05 -5.37
N PRO A 70 5.08 2.40 -6.49
CA PRO A 70 3.74 1.91 -6.75
C PRO A 70 3.74 0.38 -6.89
N VAL A 71 2.65 -0.24 -6.46
CA VAL A 71 2.41 -1.67 -6.68
C VAL A 71 1.79 -1.83 -8.08
N PRO A 72 2.12 -2.89 -8.85
CA PRO A 72 1.60 -3.07 -10.20
C PRO A 72 0.06 -3.09 -10.26
N ALA A 73 -0.51 -2.37 -11.24
CA ALA A 73 -1.95 -2.12 -11.38
C ALA A 73 -2.83 -3.38 -11.48
N GLY A 74 -2.28 -4.51 -11.93
CA GLY A 74 -2.99 -5.80 -12.02
C GLY A 74 -3.21 -6.54 -10.69
N ALA A 75 -2.77 -5.97 -9.55
CA ALA A 75 -2.92 -6.61 -8.24
C ALA A 75 -4.23 -6.25 -7.50
N GLY A 76 -5.09 -5.42 -8.11
CA GLY A 76 -6.31 -4.92 -7.46
C GLY A 76 -6.03 -3.93 -6.33
N VAL A 77 -4.94 -3.17 -6.45
CA VAL A 77 -4.51 -2.15 -5.49
C VAL A 77 -4.38 -0.79 -6.19
N GLU A 78 -4.80 0.25 -5.50
CA GLU A 78 -4.63 1.63 -5.93
C GLU A 78 -3.33 2.18 -5.32
N SER A 79 -2.42 2.73 -6.13
CA SER A 79 -1.16 3.29 -5.62
C SER A 79 -1.14 4.81 -5.70
N TYR A 80 -1.00 5.48 -4.57
CA TYR A 80 -0.96 6.94 -4.44
C TYR A 80 0.41 7.42 -3.97
N ASN A 81 1.00 8.36 -4.72
CA ASN A 81 2.21 9.05 -4.29
C ASN A 81 1.84 10.14 -3.26
N VAL A 82 2.31 9.99 -2.03
CA VAL A 82 2.01 10.92 -0.94
C VAL A 82 3.14 11.89 -0.61
N SER A 83 4.16 12.03 -1.47
CA SER A 83 5.31 12.94 -1.26
C SER A 83 4.91 14.39 -0.95
N ARG A 84 3.78 14.87 -1.48
CA ARG A 84 3.27 16.22 -1.19
C ARG A 84 2.71 16.37 0.22
N LEU A 85 2.20 15.30 0.80
CA LEU A 85 1.57 15.26 2.13
C LEU A 85 2.57 14.84 3.21
N VAL A 86 3.47 13.91 2.87
CA VAL A 86 4.45 13.31 3.78
C VAL A 86 5.86 13.72 3.35
N ARG A 87 6.37 14.78 3.96
CA ARG A 87 7.71 15.32 3.66
C ARG A 87 8.85 14.64 4.44
N ALA A 88 8.52 13.89 5.49
CA ALA A 88 9.49 13.15 6.31
C ALA A 88 8.82 11.91 6.93
N HIS A 89 9.58 10.84 7.17
CA HIS A 89 9.03 9.56 7.66
C HIS A 89 8.22 9.73 8.96
N HIS A 90 8.75 10.47 9.93
CA HIS A 90 8.08 10.75 11.21
C HIS A 90 6.75 11.52 11.05
N ARG A 91 6.47 12.10 9.87
CA ARG A 91 5.21 12.82 9.61
C ARG A 91 4.04 11.89 9.31
N TYR A 92 4.27 10.62 8.97
CA TYR A 92 3.18 9.68 8.67
C TYR A 92 2.09 9.64 9.75
N ARG A 93 2.49 9.67 11.03
CA ARG A 93 1.56 9.69 12.19
C ARG A 93 0.67 10.94 12.28
N PHE A 94 1.05 12.04 11.62
CA PHE A 94 0.30 13.30 11.62
C PHE A 94 -0.46 13.54 10.31
N THR A 95 -0.25 12.71 9.30
CA THR A 95 -0.79 12.92 7.94
C THR A 95 -1.91 11.95 7.59
N VAL A 96 -2.35 11.11 8.53
CA VAL A 96 -3.43 10.13 8.29
C VAL A 96 -4.68 10.81 7.75
N GLY A 97 -5.20 11.84 8.44
CA GLY A 97 -6.37 12.59 7.97
C GLY A 97 -6.20 13.22 6.57
N PRO A 98 -5.14 14.01 6.32
CA PRO A 98 -4.84 14.52 4.99
C PRO A 98 -4.72 13.44 3.90
N VAL A 99 -4.12 12.28 4.21
CA VAL A 99 -4.02 11.18 3.24
C VAL A 99 -5.38 10.55 2.98
N LEU A 100 -6.20 10.31 4.03
CA LEU A 100 -7.56 9.77 3.86
C LEU A 100 -8.43 10.68 3.00
N ARG A 101 -8.33 12.01 3.17
CA ARG A 101 -9.00 12.99 2.28
C ARG A 101 -8.47 12.90 0.86
N HIS A 102 -7.15 12.82 0.69
CA HIS A 102 -6.52 12.72 -0.62
C HIS A 102 -6.94 11.46 -1.39
N VAL A 103 -7.13 10.34 -0.70
CA VAL A 103 -7.59 9.09 -1.33
C VAL A 103 -9.12 9.00 -1.37
N GLY A 104 -9.87 9.97 -0.85
CA GLY A 104 -11.33 10.00 -0.88
C GLY A 104 -11.98 8.93 0.01
N LEU A 105 -11.50 8.77 1.25
CA LEU A 105 -12.03 7.83 2.26
C LEU A 105 -12.38 8.52 3.58
N THR A 106 -12.62 9.82 3.57
CA THR A 106 -13.19 10.54 4.72
C THR A 106 -14.69 10.71 4.54
N GLU A 107 -15.44 10.60 5.62
CA GLU A 107 -16.81 11.10 5.69
C GLU A 107 -16.77 12.62 5.87
N ASP A 108 -17.74 13.32 5.26
CA ASP A 108 -17.89 14.78 5.31
C ASP A 108 -18.30 15.28 6.70
#